data_AF-A0A3D0F4Y1-F1
#
_entry.id   AF-A0A3D0F4Y1-F1
#
_cell.length_a   1.000
_cell.length_b   1.000
_cell.length_c   1.000
_cell.angle_alpha   90.00
_cell.angle_beta   90.00
_cell.angle_gamma   90.00
#
_symmetry.space_group_name_H-M   'P 1'
#
loop_
_entity.id
_entity.type
_entity.pdbx_description
1 polymer ?
#
loop_
_entity_poly.entity_id
_entity_poly.type
_entity_poly.pdbx_seq_one_letter_code
_entity_poly.pdbx_strand_id
1 'polypeptide(L)'
;MKRVLFTILILALSLSVATAQNKKAEKEAAGLAQFEKAKAAIEAKEFVIVPDSYEKSDGTPEPNTDDANFLSFEGGNVFLQGMIICSNSFTNKTETTSFNIKEDKKGNLFIEMQVKGSAIAARIEIQLRKGGGYAEVIVIPTKGTTRRFSGEVVPKAEARYIKRPNVV
;
A
#
# COMPACT_ATOMS: atom_id res chain seq x y z
N MET A 1 -52.11 3.00 -21.18
CA MET A 1 -51.37 2.71 -19.92
C MET A 1 -50.11 1.86 -20.13
N LYS A 2 -50.16 0.70 -20.82
CA LYS A 2 -48.98 -0.16 -21.04
C LYS A 2 -47.79 0.50 -21.79
N ARG A 3 -48.06 1.35 -22.79
CA ARG A 3 -47.02 2.05 -23.58
C ARG A 3 -46.27 3.12 -22.78
N VAL A 4 -46.95 3.83 -21.88
CA VAL A 4 -46.38 4.88 -21.03
C VAL A 4 -45.52 4.29 -19.91
N LEU A 5 -45.95 3.17 -19.31
CA LEU A 5 -45.13 2.42 -18.36
C LEU A 5 -43.82 1.92 -18.99
N PHE A 6 -43.88 1.42 -20.23
CA PHE A 6 -42.70 0.93 -20.94
C PHE A 6 -41.68 2.05 -21.23
N THR A 7 -42.14 3.25 -21.58
CA THR A 7 -41.24 4.39 -21.85
C THR A 7 -40.58 4.91 -20.57
N ILE A 8 -41.32 4.98 -19.46
CA ILE A 8 -40.78 5.37 -18.15
C ILE A 8 -39.73 4.36 -17.67
N LEU A 9 -39.96 3.06 -17.89
CA LEU A 9 -39.02 2.01 -17.50
C LEU A 9 -37.69 2.10 -18.29
N ILE A 10 -37.76 2.37 -19.61
CA ILE A 10 -36.57 2.54 -20.45
C ILE A 10 -35.79 3.81 -20.08
N LEU A 11 -36.49 4.89 -19.73
CA LEU A 11 -35.85 6.13 -19.28
C LEU A 11 -35.18 5.95 -17.90
N ALA A 12 -35.83 5.25 -16.97
CA ALA A 12 -35.25 4.93 -15.66
C ALA A 12 -34.02 4.01 -15.76
N LEU A 13 -34.04 3.05 -16.69
CA LEU A 13 -32.91 2.14 -16.93
C LEU A 13 -31.71 2.85 -17.56
N SER A 14 -31.95 3.81 -18.47
CA SER A 14 -30.87 4.58 -19.09
C SER A 14 -30.23 5.56 -18.11
N LEU A 15 -31.00 6.21 -17.23
CA LEU A 15 -30.45 7.06 -16.17
C LEU A 15 -29.61 6.28 -15.13
N SER A 16 -30.04 5.08 -14.75
CA SER A 16 -29.29 4.25 -13.78
C SER A 16 -27.96 3.74 -14.36
N VAL A 17 -27.93 3.37 -15.65
CA VAL A 17 -26.70 2.96 -16.34
C VAL A 17 -25.74 4.13 -16.50
N ALA A 18 -26.21 5.31 -16.90
CA ALA A 18 -25.37 6.50 -17.06
C ALA A 18 -24.75 6.96 -15.72
N THR A 19 -25.52 6.94 -14.63
CA THR A 19 -25.02 7.29 -13.29
C THR A 19 -24.01 6.27 -12.75
N ALA A 20 -24.20 4.98 -13.02
CA ALA A 20 -23.23 3.94 -12.66
C ALA A 20 -21.93 4.06 -13.47
N GLN A 21 -22.02 4.39 -14.77
CA GLN A 21 -20.85 4.61 -15.63
C GLN A 21 -20.03 5.82 -15.20
N ASN A 22 -20.68 6.95 -14.88
CA ASN A 22 -19.99 8.14 -14.39
C ASN A 22 -19.25 7.88 -13.07
N LYS A 23 -19.89 7.20 -12.11
CA LYS A 23 -19.25 6.81 -10.84
C LYS A 23 -18.06 5.86 -11.04
N LYS A 24 -18.12 4.98 -12.06
CA LYS A 24 -17.01 4.09 -12.39
C LYS A 24 -15.82 4.87 -12.98
N ALA A 25 -16.09 5.76 -13.93
CA ALA A 25 -15.07 6.60 -14.53
C ALA A 25 -14.39 7.54 -13.52
N GLU A 26 -15.16 8.13 -12.59
CA GLU A 26 -14.61 8.94 -11.50
C GLU A 26 -13.70 8.12 -10.56
N LYS A 27 -14.13 6.91 -10.19
CA LYS A 27 -13.30 6.00 -9.37
C LYS A 27 -12.03 5.57 -10.09
N GLU A 28 -12.11 5.29 -11.38
CA GLU A 28 -10.94 4.94 -12.19
C GLU A 28 -9.96 6.13 -12.30
N ALA A 29 -10.46 7.34 -12.52
CA ALA A 29 -9.63 8.55 -12.54
C ALA A 29 -8.97 8.81 -11.17
N ALA A 30 -9.72 8.69 -10.08
CA ALA A 30 -9.19 8.84 -8.73
C ALA A 30 -8.14 7.76 -8.41
N GLY A 31 -8.41 6.51 -8.78
CA GLY A 31 -7.47 5.40 -8.59
C GLY A 31 -6.18 5.58 -9.39
N LEU A 32 -6.26 6.07 -10.62
CA LEU A 32 -5.08 6.43 -11.42
C LEU A 32 -4.28 7.58 -10.77
N ALA A 33 -4.96 8.62 -10.28
CA ALA A 33 -4.29 9.71 -9.59
C ALA A 33 -3.57 9.23 -8.31
N GLN A 34 -4.20 8.35 -7.52
CA GLN A 34 -3.57 7.70 -6.37
C GLN A 34 -2.38 6.85 -6.78
N PHE A 35 -2.49 6.08 -7.87
CA PHE A 35 -1.39 5.27 -8.38
C PHE A 35 -0.19 6.13 -8.80
N GLU A 36 -0.40 7.18 -9.60
CA GLU A 36 0.69 8.07 -10.04
C GLU A 36 1.35 8.78 -8.84
N LYS A 37 0.55 9.17 -7.84
CA LYS A 37 1.05 9.76 -6.60
C LYS A 37 1.91 8.77 -5.80
N ALA A 38 1.43 7.53 -5.64
CA ALA A 38 2.17 6.46 -4.98
C ALA A 38 3.47 6.13 -5.73
N LYS A 39 3.41 6.03 -7.07
CA LYS A 39 4.57 5.82 -7.94
C LYS A 39 5.61 6.93 -7.75
N ALA A 40 5.20 8.20 -7.80
CA ALA A 40 6.11 9.33 -7.58
C ALA A 40 6.75 9.29 -6.18
N ALA A 41 6.00 8.93 -5.14
CA ALA A 41 6.53 8.81 -3.78
C ALA A 41 7.56 7.67 -3.64
N ILE A 42 7.31 6.54 -4.32
CA ILE A 42 8.23 5.39 -4.37
C ILE A 42 9.52 5.75 -5.12
N GLU A 43 9.41 6.41 -6.28
CA GLU A 43 10.56 6.86 -7.07
C GLU A 43 11.41 7.89 -6.32
N ALA A 44 10.74 8.80 -5.59
CA ALA A 44 11.39 9.77 -4.71
C ALA A 44 11.98 9.13 -3.44
N LYS A 45 11.62 7.88 -3.13
CA LYS A 45 11.99 7.18 -1.88
C LYS A 45 11.56 7.93 -0.63
N GLU A 46 10.40 8.58 -0.70
CA GLU A 46 9.82 9.42 0.35
C GLU A 46 8.35 9.03 0.54
N PHE A 47 8.12 7.86 1.13
CA PHE A 47 6.78 7.27 1.27
C PHE A 47 6.60 6.53 2.59
N VAL A 48 5.34 6.34 2.99
CA VAL A 48 4.93 5.59 4.17
C VAL A 48 3.80 4.64 3.79
N ILE A 49 3.81 3.45 4.38
CA ILE A 49 2.72 2.49 4.35
C ILE A 49 2.38 2.18 5.81
N VAL A 50 1.20 2.62 6.22
CA VAL A 50 0.56 2.15 7.46
C VAL A 50 -0.35 0.99 7.05
N PRO A 51 -0.21 -0.21 7.61
CA PRO A 51 -1.07 -1.32 7.25
C PRO A 51 -2.51 -1.04 7.63
N ASP A 52 -3.44 -1.37 6.72
CA ASP A 52 -4.85 -1.55 7.04
C ASP A 52 -5.11 -2.99 7.48
N SER A 53 -4.36 -3.96 6.92
CA SER A 53 -4.43 -5.37 7.31
C SER A 53 -3.09 -6.07 7.24
N TYR A 54 -2.95 -7.14 8.02
CA TYR A 54 -1.78 -8.01 8.03
C TYR A 54 -2.16 -9.50 8.09
N GLU A 55 -1.24 -10.36 7.69
CA GLU A 55 -1.40 -11.81 7.75
C GLU A 55 -0.94 -12.33 9.12
N LYS A 56 -1.83 -13.05 9.82
CA LYS A 56 -1.48 -13.78 11.05
C LYS A 56 -0.62 -15.01 10.73
N SER A 57 -0.11 -15.65 11.79
CA SER A 57 0.68 -16.89 11.65
C SER A 57 -0.06 -18.05 10.99
N ASP A 58 -1.40 -18.04 11.02
CA ASP A 58 -2.25 -19.04 10.37
C ASP A 58 -2.59 -18.71 8.90
N GLY A 59 -2.06 -17.59 8.36
CA GLY A 59 -2.33 -17.13 7.00
C GLY A 59 -3.62 -16.33 6.84
N THR A 60 -4.41 -16.12 7.90
CA THR A 60 -5.65 -15.34 7.81
C THR A 60 -5.39 -13.84 7.97
N PRO A 61 -6.14 -12.98 7.25
CA PRO A 61 -5.99 -11.53 7.37
C PRO A 61 -6.61 -11.02 8.68
N GLU A 62 -5.98 -10.02 9.28
CA GLU A 62 -6.45 -9.30 10.46
C GLU A 62 -6.32 -7.79 10.27
N PRO A 63 -7.32 -6.97 10.65
CA PRO A 63 -7.20 -5.53 10.56
C PRO A 63 -6.15 -4.99 11.54
N ASN A 64 -5.35 -4.03 11.08
CA ASN A 64 -4.52 -3.22 11.94
C ASN A 64 -5.35 -2.04 12.48
N THR A 65 -5.13 -1.68 13.74
CA THR A 65 -5.81 -0.55 14.41
C THR A 65 -4.83 0.41 15.08
N ASP A 66 -3.53 0.19 14.86
CA ASP A 66 -2.45 0.98 15.46
C ASP A 66 -1.62 1.67 14.37
N ASP A 67 -1.70 3.00 14.33
CA ASP A 67 -0.95 3.88 13.41
C ASP A 67 0.56 3.91 13.72
N ALA A 68 0.99 3.22 14.77
CA ALA A 68 2.39 2.99 15.10
C ALA A 68 2.96 1.69 14.48
N ASN A 69 2.21 0.98 13.64
CA ASN A 69 2.75 -0.03 12.75
C ASN A 69 2.95 0.58 11.38
N PHE A 70 4.18 0.65 10.89
CA PHE A 70 4.45 1.23 9.58
C PHE A 70 5.76 0.76 8.95
N LEU A 71 5.81 0.90 7.63
CA LEU A 71 7.03 0.94 6.84
C LEU A 71 7.17 2.36 6.27
N SER A 72 8.32 3.00 6.41
CA SER A 72 8.59 4.27 5.73
C SER A 72 9.96 4.28 5.06
N PHE A 73 10.04 4.84 3.87
CA PHE A 73 11.31 5.25 3.27
C PHE A 73 11.42 6.77 3.40
N GLU A 74 12.43 7.22 4.13
CA GLU A 74 12.70 8.66 4.33
C GLU A 74 14.21 8.89 4.55
N GLY A 75 14.76 9.95 3.94
CA GLY A 75 16.14 10.37 4.19
C GLY A 75 17.18 9.28 3.94
N GLY A 76 16.98 8.45 2.90
CA GLY A 76 17.87 7.34 2.53
C GLY A 76 17.75 6.09 3.40
N ASN A 77 16.86 6.08 4.40
CA ASN A 77 16.68 4.96 5.31
C ASN A 77 15.28 4.36 5.17
N VAL A 78 15.17 3.06 5.46
CA VAL A 78 13.87 2.41 5.65
C VAL A 78 13.65 2.21 7.15
N PHE A 79 12.54 2.71 7.66
CA PHE A 79 12.09 2.45 9.01
C PHE A 79 11.01 1.38 9.01
N LEU A 80 11.20 0.34 9.82
CA LEU A 80 10.24 -0.75 10.02
C LEU A 80 9.85 -0.77 11.49
N GLN A 81 8.58 -0.47 11.79
CA GLN A 81 8.10 -0.39 13.16
C GLN A 81 6.93 -1.33 13.41
N GLY A 82 7.05 -2.14 14.45
CA GLY A 82 5.94 -2.92 15.00
C GLY A 82 5.99 -4.41 14.70
N MET A 83 5.32 -5.17 15.57
CA MET A 83 5.36 -6.64 15.58
C MET A 83 4.86 -7.24 14.26
N ILE A 84 3.85 -6.62 13.66
CA ILE A 84 3.25 -7.09 12.42
C ILE A 84 4.12 -6.80 11.18
N ILE A 85 5.09 -5.88 11.29
CA ILE A 85 6.02 -5.51 10.21
C ILE A 85 7.29 -6.36 10.27
N CYS A 86 7.87 -6.53 11.47
CA CYS A 86 9.21 -7.08 11.63
C CYS A 86 9.38 -8.07 12.80
N SER A 87 8.28 -8.54 13.41
CA SER A 87 8.29 -9.48 14.55
C SER A 87 9.07 -8.96 15.78
N ASN A 88 9.21 -7.65 15.92
CA ASN A 88 9.80 -7.02 17.11
C ASN A 88 9.07 -5.70 17.42
N SER A 89 9.32 -5.12 18.59
CA SER A 89 8.67 -3.87 19.04
C SER A 89 9.48 -2.62 18.70
N PHE A 90 10.62 -2.75 18.04
CA PHE A 90 11.53 -1.64 17.75
C PHE A 90 11.05 -0.79 16.58
N THR A 91 11.62 0.41 16.49
CA THR A 91 11.63 1.21 15.28
C THR A 91 12.96 0.95 14.57
N ASN A 92 13.00 -0.06 13.72
CA ASN A 92 14.25 -0.50 13.09
C ASN A 92 14.62 0.52 12.01
N LYS A 93 15.72 1.26 12.20
CA LYS A 93 16.33 2.09 11.17
C LYS A 93 17.27 1.22 10.35
N THR A 94 17.04 1.17 9.05
CA THR A 94 17.82 0.32 8.15
C THR A 94 18.37 1.11 6.97
N GLU A 95 19.60 0.78 6.58
CA GLU A 95 20.21 1.27 5.36
C GLU A 95 19.74 0.43 4.18
N THR A 96 19.47 1.07 3.05
CA THR A 96 19.06 0.37 1.81
C THR A 96 20.29 0.04 0.98
N THR A 97 20.58 -1.24 0.79
CA THR A 97 21.73 -1.71 0.00
C THR A 97 21.38 -1.93 -1.47
N SER A 98 20.11 -2.18 -1.78
CA SER A 98 19.60 -2.18 -3.15
C SER A 98 18.15 -1.71 -3.19
N PHE A 99 17.75 -1.10 -4.30
CA PHE A 99 16.38 -0.66 -4.53
C PHE A 99 16.07 -0.75 -6.02
N ASN A 100 15.23 -1.72 -6.38
CA ASN A 100 14.89 -2.03 -7.76
C ASN A 100 13.39 -1.85 -7.96
N ILE A 101 13.00 -1.13 -9.01
CA ILE A 101 11.61 -1.01 -9.46
C ILE A 101 11.49 -1.75 -10.79
N LYS A 102 10.46 -2.59 -10.93
CA LYS A 102 10.05 -3.20 -12.19
C LYS A 102 8.60 -2.86 -12.46
N GLU A 103 8.30 -2.50 -13.69
CA GLU A 103 6.93 -2.28 -14.17
C GLU A 103 6.57 -3.42 -15.14
N ASP A 104 5.42 -4.06 -14.94
CA ASP A 104 4.93 -5.09 -15.87
C ASP A 104 4.18 -4.48 -17.07
N LYS A 105 3.79 -5.31 -18.05
CA LYS A 105 3.03 -4.84 -19.23
C LYS A 105 1.65 -4.26 -18.91
N LYS A 106 1.12 -4.54 -17.71
CA LYS A 106 -0.17 -4.01 -17.22
C LYS A 106 0.02 -2.72 -16.42
N GLY A 107 1.27 -2.28 -16.21
CA GLY A 107 1.65 -1.11 -15.44
C GLY A 107 1.63 -1.31 -13.93
N ASN A 108 1.63 -2.56 -13.44
CA ASN A 108 1.82 -2.82 -12.01
C ASN A 108 3.29 -2.64 -11.65
N LEU A 109 3.56 -2.05 -10.48
CA LEU A 109 4.91 -1.89 -9.97
C LEU A 109 5.26 -3.00 -8.98
N PHE A 110 6.48 -3.51 -9.13
CA PHE A 110 7.12 -4.46 -8.26
C PHE A 110 8.42 -3.85 -7.77
N ILE A 111 8.47 -3.53 -6.49
CA ILE A 111 9.63 -2.96 -5.85
C ILE A 111 10.28 -4.05 -5.01
N GLU A 112 11.57 -4.23 -5.21
CA GLU A 112 12.38 -5.09 -4.36
C GLU A 112 13.51 -4.24 -3.76
N MET A 113 13.67 -4.29 -2.45
CA MET A 113 14.78 -3.65 -1.77
C MET A 113 15.42 -4.57 -0.75
N GLN A 114 16.73 -4.42 -0.59
CA GLN A 114 17.49 -5.07 0.47
C GLN A 114 17.84 -4.02 1.52
N VAL A 115 17.56 -4.36 2.78
CA VAL A 115 17.79 -3.46 3.90
C VAL A 115 18.60 -4.13 5.00
N LYS A 116 19.42 -3.32 5.69
CA LYS A 116 20.26 -3.78 6.80
C LYS A 116 20.26 -2.75 7.93
N GLY A 117 19.84 -3.18 9.11
CA GLY A 117 19.96 -2.45 10.37
C GLY A 117 20.56 -3.33 11.46
N SER A 118 20.59 -2.81 12.69
CA SER A 118 21.18 -3.50 13.84
C SER A 118 20.36 -4.73 14.28
N ALA A 119 19.04 -4.60 14.29
CA ALA A 119 18.09 -5.62 14.76
C ALA A 119 17.42 -6.42 13.64
N ILE A 120 17.54 -5.99 12.38
CA ILE A 120 16.96 -6.67 11.22
C ILE A 120 17.79 -6.47 9.96
N ALA A 121 17.98 -7.54 9.21
CA ALA A 121 18.34 -7.50 7.80
C ALA A 121 17.25 -8.23 7.03
N ALA A 122 16.76 -7.65 5.93
CA ALA A 122 15.60 -8.19 5.23
C ALA A 122 15.61 -7.83 3.75
N ARG A 123 14.96 -8.69 2.98
CA ARG A 123 14.44 -8.35 1.64
C ARG A 123 13.00 -7.90 1.80
N ILE A 124 12.66 -6.77 1.20
CA ILE A 124 11.30 -6.23 1.19
C ILE A 124 10.81 -6.23 -0.24
N GLU A 125 9.64 -6.82 -0.45
CA GLU A 125 8.90 -6.78 -1.70
C GLU A 125 7.65 -5.92 -1.52
N ILE A 126 7.41 -4.99 -2.44
CA ILE A 126 6.19 -4.17 -2.47
C ILE A 126 5.57 -4.33 -3.85
N GLN A 127 4.31 -4.73 -3.91
CA GLN A 127 3.53 -4.79 -5.14
C GLN A 127 2.44 -3.71 -5.11
N LEU A 128 2.50 -2.79 -6.06
CA LEU A 128 1.49 -1.74 -6.27
C LEU A 128 0.74 -2.02 -7.56
N ARG A 129 -0.57 -2.27 -7.47
CA ARG A 129 -1.40 -2.54 -8.65
C ARG A 129 -1.81 -1.24 -9.34
N LYS A 130 -1.80 -1.24 -10.67
CA LYS A 130 -2.28 -0.11 -11.45
C LYS A 130 -3.74 0.20 -11.13
N GLY A 131 -4.06 1.47 -10.96
CA GLY A 131 -5.44 1.94 -10.69
C GLY A 131 -5.78 2.13 -9.21
N GLY A 132 -4.79 2.13 -8.32
CA GLY A 132 -4.95 2.58 -6.94
C GLY A 132 -3.60 2.83 -6.25
N GLY A 133 -3.65 3.41 -5.05
CA GLY A 133 -2.48 3.63 -4.20
C GLY A 133 -2.17 2.47 -3.24
N TYR A 134 -2.94 1.38 -3.30
CA TYR A 134 -2.88 0.29 -2.33
C TYR A 134 -1.82 -0.76 -2.70
N ALA A 135 -0.95 -1.09 -1.75
CA ALA A 135 0.15 -2.02 -1.95
C ALA A 135 0.07 -3.26 -1.04
N GLU A 136 0.53 -4.38 -1.58
CA GLU A 136 0.84 -5.59 -0.82
C GLU A 136 2.34 -5.58 -0.50
N VAL A 137 2.70 -5.82 0.75
CA VAL A 137 4.08 -5.78 1.24
C VAL A 137 4.46 -7.10 1.88
N ILE A 138 5.65 -7.60 1.53
CA ILE A 138 6.24 -8.79 2.12
C ILE A 138 7.61 -8.41 2.67
N VAL A 139 7.79 -8.54 3.98
CA VAL A 139 9.08 -8.38 4.66
C VAL A 139 9.65 -9.76 4.95
N ILE A 140 10.77 -10.09 4.31
CA ILE A 140 11.43 -11.40 4.38
C ILE A 140 12.77 -11.20 5.11
N PRO A 141 12.80 -11.37 6.44
CA PRO A 141 14.03 -11.19 7.19
C PRO A 141 15.00 -12.33 6.92
N THR A 142 16.31 -12.06 6.97
CA THR A 142 17.35 -13.10 6.88
C THR A 142 17.26 -14.10 8.03
N LYS A 143 16.78 -13.65 9.20
CA LYS A 143 16.46 -14.48 10.37
C LYS A 143 15.11 -14.06 10.95
N GLY A 144 14.26 -15.02 11.27
CA GLY A 144 12.93 -14.78 11.84
C GLY A 144 11.81 -15.11 10.87
N THR A 145 10.64 -14.52 11.11
CA THR A 145 9.39 -14.84 10.39
C THR A 145 9.09 -13.80 9.32
N THR A 146 8.76 -14.26 8.12
CA THR A 146 8.22 -13.42 7.04
C THR A 146 6.90 -12.77 7.47
N ARG A 147 6.76 -11.47 7.21
CA ARG A 147 5.54 -10.72 7.48
C ARG A 147 4.91 -10.24 6.19
N ARG A 148 3.58 -10.30 6.12
CA ARG A 148 2.77 -9.81 5.01
C ARG A 148 1.74 -8.84 5.53
N PHE A 149 1.65 -7.70 4.89
CA PHE A 149 0.67 -6.68 5.22
C PHE A 149 0.33 -5.86 3.99
N SER A 150 -0.74 -5.09 4.08
CA SER A 150 -1.20 -4.27 2.98
C SER A 150 -1.78 -2.95 3.49
N GLY A 151 -1.63 -1.91 2.68
CA GLY A 151 -2.06 -0.54 3.01
C GLY A 151 -1.79 0.41 1.86
N GLU A 152 -2.24 1.65 1.99
CA GLU A 152 -2.00 2.71 1.00
C GLU A 152 -0.55 3.21 1.07
N VAL A 153 0.06 3.40 -0.10
CA VAL A 153 1.36 4.09 -0.26
C VAL A 153 1.09 5.58 -0.27
N VAL A 154 1.46 6.26 0.81
CA VAL A 154 1.23 7.69 0.98
C VAL A 154 2.56 8.44 0.91
N PRO A 155 2.66 9.58 0.20
CA PRO A 155 3.84 10.42 0.27
C PRO A 155 4.17 10.81 1.71
N LYS A 156 5.45 10.79 2.06
CA LYS A 156 5.90 11.03 3.44
C LYS A 156 5.40 12.34 4.06
N ALA A 157 5.24 13.38 3.23
CA ALA A 157 4.75 14.70 3.64
C ALA A 157 3.26 14.71 4.03
N GLU A 158 2.48 13.73 3.57
CA GLU A 158 1.04 13.64 3.82
C GLU A 158 0.66 12.50 4.78
N ALA A 159 1.59 11.57 5.00
CA ALA A 159 1.37 10.40 5.83
C ALA A 159 1.14 10.76 7.30
N ARG A 160 0.18 10.07 7.92
CA ARG A 160 -0.10 10.11 9.36
C ARG A 160 0.29 8.77 9.96
N TYR A 161 1.26 8.78 10.86
CA TYR A 161 1.76 7.59 11.56
C TYR A 161 2.51 8.03 12.82
N ILE A 162 2.70 7.09 13.75
CA ILE A 162 3.38 7.37 15.03
C ILE A 162 4.73 6.67 15.06
N LYS A 163 5.81 7.44 15.00
CA LYS A 163 7.19 6.95 15.19
C LYS A 163 7.52 6.86 16.67
N ARG A 164 7.77 5.64 17.17
CA ARG A 164 8.14 5.39 18.57
C ARG A 164 9.62 5.78 18.80
N PRO A 165 9.99 6.19 20.03
CA PRO A 165 11.34 6.67 20.31
C PRO A 165 12.41 5.56 20.36
N ASN A 166 12.02 4.29 20.37
CA ASN A 166 12.90 3.14 20.47
C ASN A 166 13.56 2.76 19.14
N VAL A 167 14.29 3.70 18.56
CA VAL A 167 14.99 3.53 17.28
C VAL A 167 16.27 2.75 17.48
N VAL A 168 16.45 1.68 16.69
CA VAL A 168 17.63 0.79 16.70
C VAL A 168 18.18 0.58 15.30
#